data_AF-A0A7C2Y767-F1
#
_entry.id   AF-A0A7C2Y767-F1
#
_cell.length_a   1.000
_cell.length_b   1.000
_cell.length_c   1.000
_cell.angle_alpha   90.00
_cell.angle_beta   90.00
_cell.angle_gamma   90.00
#
_symmetry.space_group_name_H-M   'P 1'
#
loop_
_entity.id
_entity.type
_entity.pdbx_description
1 polymer ?
#
loop_
_entity_poly.entity_id
_entity_poly.type
_entity_poly.pdbx_seq_one_letter_code
_entity_poly.pdbx_strand_id
1 'polypeptide(L)'
;MVAARLTDRATEILVDPDDAQRAATLAVVMSGVLEASRVSDVGKDNAARLRQLSDEMGRIAATLARLSTGPGSPAVKPPEIRAEVPAVDAETVRAVIRARRLRSRFFSEELFADPAWDMLLDLLQAEIAQLRVPVSSLCIAAAVPATTALRWIKTMTEQGLFVRRADPHDGRRVFVELAPAASDAMRRYFADVGRPVAV
;
A
#
# COMPACT_ATOMS: atom_id res chain seq x y z
N MET A 1 -3.89 -48.79 -26.28
CA MET A 1 -4.11 -47.96 -25.07
C MET A 1 -5.04 -46.82 -25.46
N VAL A 2 -6.33 -46.93 -25.16
CA VAL A 2 -7.34 -45.90 -25.46
C VAL A 2 -7.77 -45.30 -24.12
N ALA A 3 -7.46 -44.03 -23.88
CA ALA A 3 -7.84 -43.32 -22.67
C ALA A 3 -9.00 -42.37 -22.98
N ALA A 4 -10.15 -42.60 -22.36
CA ALA A 4 -11.26 -41.65 -22.36
C ALA A 4 -11.18 -40.79 -21.09
N ARG A 5 -11.13 -39.46 -21.25
CA ARG A 5 -11.17 -38.51 -20.14
C ARG A 5 -12.61 -38.03 -19.93
N LEU A 6 -13.19 -38.36 -18.78
CA LEU A 6 -14.41 -37.72 -18.29
C LEU A 6 -14.03 -36.35 -17.72
N THR A 7 -14.89 -35.36 -17.97
CA THR A 7 -14.71 -33.93 -17.68
C THR A 7 -14.73 -33.58 -16.19
N ASP A 8 -13.73 -34.06 -15.45
CA ASP A 8 -13.21 -33.47 -14.21
C ASP A 8 -11.72 -33.83 -14.09
N ARG A 9 -10.89 -32.90 -13.62
CA ARG A 9 -9.43 -32.87 -13.88
C ARG A 9 -8.59 -33.94 -13.17
N ALA A 10 -9.18 -34.90 -12.46
CA ALA A 10 -8.45 -35.81 -11.56
C ALA A 10 -8.85 -37.30 -11.64
N THR A 11 -9.60 -37.74 -12.66
CA THR A 11 -10.03 -39.15 -12.75
C THR A 11 -9.47 -39.82 -14.00
N GLU A 12 -8.56 -40.77 -13.82
CA GLU A 12 -8.00 -41.61 -14.89
C GLU A 12 -8.61 -43.02 -14.82
N ILE A 13 -9.20 -43.47 -15.93
CA ILE A 13 -9.81 -44.81 -16.04
C ILE A 13 -8.84 -45.69 -16.85
N LEU A 14 -8.31 -46.74 -16.23
CA LEU A 14 -7.58 -47.78 -16.96
C LEU A 14 -8.56 -48.79 -17.57
N VAL A 15 -8.33 -49.14 -18.84
CA VAL A 15 -9.09 -50.14 -19.60
C VAL A 15 -8.16 -51.34 -19.85
N ASP A 16 -8.57 -52.54 -19.44
CA ASP A 16 -7.79 -53.79 -19.46
C ASP A 16 -6.37 -53.70 -18.85
N PRO A 17 -6.21 -53.25 -17.59
CA PRO A 17 -4.89 -53.18 -16.99
C PRO A 17 -4.38 -54.55 -16.56
N ASP A 18 -3.10 -54.82 -16.86
CA ASP A 18 -2.36 -55.94 -16.27
C ASP A 18 -1.99 -55.66 -14.80
N ASP A 19 -1.56 -56.69 -14.06
CA ASP A 19 -1.28 -56.57 -12.63
C ASP A 19 -0.11 -55.63 -12.32
N ALA A 20 0.85 -55.50 -13.23
CA ALA A 20 1.98 -54.57 -13.07
C ALA A 20 1.53 -53.12 -13.21
N GLN A 21 0.65 -52.84 -14.17
CA GLN A 21 0.04 -51.53 -14.38
C GLN A 21 -0.84 -51.11 -13.21
N ARG A 22 -1.64 -52.04 -12.65
CA ARG A 22 -2.45 -51.78 -11.44
C ARG A 22 -1.57 -51.40 -10.25
N ALA A 23 -0.49 -52.15 -10.03
CA ALA A 23 0.43 -51.91 -8.92
C ALA A 23 1.16 -50.56 -9.06
N ALA A 24 1.62 -50.21 -10.25
CA ALA A 24 2.30 -48.95 -10.51
C ALA A 24 1.38 -47.73 -10.32
N THR A 25 0.15 -47.79 -10.84
CA THR A 25 -0.84 -46.71 -10.64
C THR A 25 -1.20 -46.55 -9.17
N LEU A 26 -1.42 -47.66 -8.44
CA LEU A 26 -1.70 -47.61 -7.00
C LEU A 26 -0.54 -46.95 -6.23
N ALA A 27 0.71 -47.29 -6.56
CA ALA A 27 1.89 -46.70 -5.92
C ALA A 27 1.97 -45.18 -6.11
N VAL A 28 1.75 -44.68 -7.33
CA VAL A 28 1.75 -43.23 -7.63
C VAL A 28 0.66 -42.49 -6.88
N VAL A 29 -0.55 -43.05 -6.83
CA VAL A 29 -1.67 -42.47 -6.09
C VAL A 29 -1.38 -42.46 -4.58
N MET A 30 -0.87 -43.57 -4.04
CA MET A 30 -0.55 -43.65 -2.60
C MET A 30 0.56 -42.69 -2.19
N SER A 31 1.57 -42.45 -3.03
CA SER A 31 2.61 -41.45 -2.76
C SER A 31 2.04 -40.04 -2.65
N GLY A 32 1.15 -39.64 -3.56
CA GLY A 32 0.49 -38.32 -3.50
C GLY A 32 -0.44 -38.15 -2.29
N VAL A 33 -1.15 -39.21 -1.91
CA VAL A 33 -2.02 -39.20 -0.72
C VAL A 33 -1.20 -39.08 0.57
N LEU A 34 -0.08 -39.82 0.69
CA LEU A 34 0.80 -39.75 1.85
C LEU A 34 1.46 -38.36 2.00
N GLU A 35 1.84 -37.71 0.90
CA GLU A 35 2.37 -36.35 0.93
C GLU A 35 1.31 -35.30 1.31
N ALA A 36 0.10 -35.39 0.73
CA ALA A 36 -1.00 -34.47 1.07
C ALA A 36 -1.42 -34.58 2.54
N SER A 37 -1.47 -35.80 3.09
CA SER A 37 -1.74 -36.03 4.51
C SER A 37 -0.66 -35.40 5.40
N ARG A 38 0.63 -35.56 5.07
CA ARG A 38 1.76 -34.97 5.84
C ARG A 38 1.76 -33.44 5.81
N VAL A 39 1.45 -32.84 4.66
CA VAL A 39 1.35 -31.37 4.53
C VAL A 39 0.19 -30.82 5.37
N SER A 40 -0.92 -31.56 5.47
CA SER A 40 -2.07 -31.14 6.27
C SER A 40 -1.82 -31.22 7.79
N ASP A 41 -1.03 -32.19 8.26
CA ASP A 41 -0.74 -32.38 9.68
C ASP A 41 0.23 -31.31 10.20
N VAL A 42 1.30 -31.04 9.46
CA VAL A 42 2.29 -29.99 9.81
C VAL A 42 1.65 -28.60 9.84
N GLY A 43 0.72 -28.32 8.92
CA GLY A 43 -0.03 -27.06 8.90
C GLY A 43 -0.98 -26.90 10.10
N LYS A 44 -1.64 -27.99 10.51
CA LYS A 44 -2.53 -28.00 11.69
C LYS A 44 -1.76 -27.83 13.00
N ASP A 45 -0.62 -28.51 13.13
CA ASP A 45 0.24 -28.42 14.32
C ASP A 45 0.86 -27.03 14.48
N ASN A 46 1.34 -26.42 13.39
CA ASN A 46 1.85 -25.06 13.43
C ASN A 46 0.75 -24.05 13.77
N ALA A 47 -0.44 -24.19 13.19
CA ALA A 47 -1.57 -23.33 13.51
C ALA A 47 -2.07 -23.49 14.96
N ALA A 48 -1.97 -24.68 15.54
CA ALA A 48 -2.26 -24.92 16.95
C ALA A 48 -1.20 -24.29 17.86
N ARG A 49 0.09 -24.45 17.53
CA ARG A 49 1.22 -23.86 18.26
C ARG A 49 1.23 -22.33 18.20
N LEU A 50 0.89 -21.73 17.05
CA LEU A 50 0.73 -20.28 16.89
C LEU A 50 -0.41 -19.73 17.74
N ARG A 51 -1.55 -20.43 17.79
CA ARG A 51 -2.68 -20.07 18.67
C ARG A 51 -2.30 -20.16 20.14
N GLN A 52 -1.65 -21.25 20.55
CA GLN A 52 -1.17 -21.41 21.92
C GLN A 52 -0.20 -20.30 22.33
N LEU A 53 0.75 -19.94 21.46
CA LEU A 53 1.68 -18.84 21.72
C LEU A 53 0.95 -17.49 21.83
N SER A 54 -0.04 -17.25 20.97
CA SER A 54 -0.85 -16.04 20.99
C SER A 54 -1.69 -15.94 22.28
N ASP A 55 -2.26 -17.04 22.72
CA ASP A 55 -3.02 -17.11 23.98
C ASP A 55 -2.11 -16.86 25.19
N GLU A 56 -0.88 -17.37 25.17
CA GLU A 56 0.10 -17.20 26.22
C GLU A 56 0.60 -15.75 26.30
N MET A 57 0.87 -15.11 25.15
CA MET A 57 1.14 -13.68 25.06
C MET A 57 -0.03 -12.83 25.58
N GLY A 58 -1.26 -13.20 25.23
CA GLY A 58 -2.47 -12.54 25.73
C GLY A 58 -2.61 -12.62 27.26
N ARG A 59 -2.31 -13.78 27.86
CA ARG A 59 -2.31 -13.95 29.32
C ARG A 59 -1.23 -13.14 30.01
N ILE A 60 -0.02 -13.08 29.45
CA ILE A 60 1.08 -12.26 29.99
C ILE A 60 0.67 -10.78 29.94
N ALA A 61 0.17 -10.32 28.79
CA ALA A 61 -0.30 -8.94 28.62
C ALA A 61 -1.41 -8.58 29.62
N ALA A 62 -2.40 -9.47 29.81
CA ALA A 62 -3.47 -9.25 30.78
C ALA A 62 -2.96 -9.25 32.23
N THR A 63 -1.96 -10.06 32.55
CA THR A 63 -1.37 -10.11 33.90
C THR A 63 -0.53 -8.87 34.18
N LEU A 64 0.27 -8.42 33.20
CA LEU A 64 1.00 -7.17 33.28
C LEU A 64 0.06 -5.97 33.41
N ALA A 65 -1.05 -5.95 32.67
CA ALA A 65 -2.06 -4.91 32.81
C ALA A 65 -2.65 -4.87 34.22
N ARG A 66 -3.04 -6.01 34.79
CA ARG A 66 -3.55 -6.09 36.17
C ARG A 66 -2.52 -5.69 37.24
N LEU A 67 -1.23 -5.99 37.02
CA LEU A 67 -0.15 -5.56 37.92
C LEU A 67 0.15 -4.06 37.77
N SER A 68 -0.02 -3.51 36.58
CA SER A 68 0.23 -2.09 36.28
C SER A 68 -0.92 -1.17 36.70
N THR A 69 -2.17 -1.66 36.69
CA THR A 69 -3.34 -0.88 37.14
C THR A 69 -3.87 -1.47 38.44
N GLY A 70 -3.55 -0.84 39.57
CA GLY A 70 -4.24 -1.13 40.83
C GLY A 70 -5.76 -0.95 40.70
N PRO A 71 -6.57 -1.63 41.53
CA PRO A 71 -8.02 -1.66 41.34
C PRO A 71 -8.63 -0.29 41.65
N GLY A 72 -9.16 0.40 40.62
CA GLY A 72 -10.00 1.58 40.83
C GLY A 72 -9.89 2.74 39.84
N SER A 73 -9.28 2.60 38.66
CA SER A 73 -9.27 3.70 37.67
C SER A 73 -10.04 3.34 36.39
N PRO A 74 -10.94 4.22 35.89
CA PRO A 74 -11.71 3.97 34.69
C PRO A 74 -10.77 3.74 33.50
N ALA A 75 -11.14 2.79 32.63
CA ALA A 75 -10.35 2.39 31.47
C ALA A 75 -10.00 3.60 30.59
N VAL A 76 -8.82 4.15 30.79
CA VAL A 76 -8.20 5.10 29.86
C VAL A 76 -7.84 4.30 28.62
N LYS A 77 -8.54 4.56 27.52
CA LYS A 77 -8.17 4.10 26.18
C LYS A 77 -6.67 4.43 26.00
N PRO A 78 -5.79 3.45 25.70
CA PRO A 78 -4.37 3.74 25.53
C PRO A 78 -4.20 4.92 24.59
N PRO A 79 -3.38 5.93 24.91
CA PRO A 79 -3.15 7.02 23.98
C PRO A 79 -2.63 6.41 22.69
N GLU A 80 -3.39 6.58 21.60
CA GLU A 80 -2.84 6.38 20.26
C GLU A 80 -1.62 7.31 20.20
N ILE A 81 -0.43 6.73 20.22
CA ILE A 81 0.80 7.47 19.96
C ILE A 81 0.68 7.88 18.48
N ARG A 82 0.06 9.05 18.23
CA ARG A 82 0.12 9.71 16.93
C ARG A 82 1.60 10.03 16.75
N ALA A 83 2.31 9.18 16.01
CA ALA A 83 3.67 9.46 15.60
C ALA A 83 3.68 10.87 15.01
N GLU A 84 4.51 11.74 15.60
CA GLU A 84 4.63 13.14 15.21
C GLU A 84 4.89 13.22 13.71
N VAL A 85 4.07 13.96 12.97
CA VAL A 85 4.24 14.11 11.53
C VAL A 85 5.53 14.88 11.29
N PRO A 86 6.50 14.33 10.53
CA PRO A 86 7.80 14.98 10.37
C PRO A 86 7.66 16.38 9.76
N ALA A 87 8.41 17.34 10.31
CA ALA A 87 8.60 18.62 9.66
C ALA A 87 9.41 18.40 8.37
N VAL A 88 9.00 19.07 7.28
CA VAL A 88 9.71 19.04 6.00
C VAL A 88 10.26 20.42 5.73
N ASP A 89 11.56 20.48 5.43
CA ASP A 89 12.20 21.71 4.99
C ASP A 89 11.72 22.10 3.58
N ALA A 90 11.25 23.34 3.44
CA ALA A 90 10.74 23.87 2.19
C ALA A 90 11.81 23.94 1.10
N GLU A 91 13.08 24.14 1.45
CA GLU A 91 14.17 24.18 0.48
C GLU A 91 14.42 22.80 -0.14
N THR A 92 14.34 21.75 0.67
CA THR A 92 14.43 20.36 0.19
C THR A 92 13.35 20.05 -0.85
N VAL A 93 12.09 20.44 -0.61
CA VAL A 93 10.99 20.26 -1.59
C VAL A 93 11.26 21.05 -2.87
N ARG A 94 11.69 22.32 -2.76
CA ARG A 94 12.05 23.16 -3.91
C ARG A 94 13.19 22.56 -4.71
N ALA A 95 14.21 22.01 -4.05
CA ALA A 95 15.34 21.37 -4.70
C ALA A 95 14.90 20.15 -5.53
N VAL A 96 13.98 19.33 -5.01
CA VAL A 96 13.41 18.19 -5.76
C VAL A 96 12.61 18.66 -6.97
N ILE A 97 11.73 19.64 -6.81
CA ILE A 97 10.96 20.20 -7.95
C ILE A 97 11.90 20.77 -9.01
N ARG A 98 12.91 21.54 -8.59
CA ARG A 98 13.92 22.11 -9.50
C ARG A 98 14.69 21.02 -10.22
N ALA A 99 15.16 19.98 -9.52
CA ALA A 99 15.89 18.87 -10.13
C ALA A 99 15.03 18.14 -11.17
N ARG A 100 13.73 17.94 -10.89
CA ARG A 100 12.80 17.32 -11.84
C ARG A 100 12.59 18.17 -13.09
N ARG A 101 12.35 19.48 -12.93
CA ARG A 101 12.20 20.43 -14.04
C ARG A 101 13.49 20.60 -14.85
N LEU A 102 14.66 20.45 -14.22
CA LEU A 102 15.94 20.57 -14.91
C LEU A 102 16.11 19.51 -16.02
N ARG A 103 15.45 18.35 -15.90
CA ARG A 103 15.51 17.27 -16.90
C ARG A 103 15.07 17.73 -18.29
N SER A 104 14.08 18.63 -18.40
CA SER A 104 13.56 19.11 -19.70
C SER A 104 14.58 19.97 -20.47
N ARG A 105 15.64 20.46 -19.81
CA ARG A 105 16.75 21.14 -20.49
C ARG A 105 17.68 20.20 -21.22
N PHE A 106 17.69 18.92 -20.84
CA PHE A 106 18.62 17.92 -21.35
C PHE A 106 17.93 16.86 -22.19
N PHE A 107 16.64 16.59 -21.93
CA PHE A 107 15.85 15.58 -22.60
C PHE A 107 14.44 16.10 -22.90
N SER A 108 13.74 15.44 -23.82
CA SER A 108 12.32 15.75 -24.06
C SER A 108 11.49 15.55 -22.79
N GLU A 109 10.65 16.53 -22.46
CA GLU A 109 9.80 16.54 -21.26
C GLU A 109 8.82 15.37 -21.23
N GLU A 110 8.32 14.94 -22.39
CA GLU A 110 7.35 13.86 -22.54
C GLU A 110 7.87 12.50 -22.04
N LEU A 111 9.20 12.31 -22.01
CA LEU A 111 9.82 11.06 -21.55
C LEU A 111 9.76 10.89 -20.03
N PHE A 112 9.61 11.98 -19.28
CA PHE A 112 9.79 12.01 -17.83
C PHE A 112 8.62 12.68 -17.09
N ALA A 113 7.51 12.90 -17.78
CA ALA A 113 6.30 13.48 -17.20
C ALA A 113 5.69 12.51 -16.18
N ASP A 114 5.48 13.01 -14.96
CA ASP A 114 4.79 12.28 -13.90
C ASP A 114 3.87 13.28 -13.17
N PRO A 115 2.72 13.58 -13.79
CA PRO A 115 1.87 14.70 -13.40
C PRO A 115 1.27 14.52 -12.00
N ALA A 116 0.99 13.29 -11.58
CA ALA A 116 0.45 13.03 -10.24
C ALA A 116 1.48 13.44 -9.17
N TRP A 117 2.74 13.01 -9.34
CA TRP A 117 3.81 13.36 -8.43
C TRP A 117 4.16 14.85 -8.47
N ASP A 118 4.21 15.44 -9.66
CA ASP A 118 4.50 16.87 -9.82
C ASP A 118 3.44 17.74 -9.13
N MET A 119 2.16 17.36 -9.21
CA MET A 119 1.08 18.03 -8.46
C MET A 119 1.19 17.83 -6.95
N LEU A 120 1.52 16.62 -6.47
CA LEU A 120 1.72 16.36 -5.04
C LEU A 120 2.84 17.23 -4.46
N LEU A 121 3.95 17.36 -5.18
CA LEU A 121 5.08 18.21 -4.79
C LEU A 121 4.70 19.69 -4.75
N ASP A 122 4.00 20.19 -5.77
CA ASP A 122 3.58 21.59 -5.85
C ASP A 122 2.58 21.95 -4.72
N LEU A 123 1.62 21.07 -4.45
CA LEU A 123 0.68 21.25 -3.35
C LEU A 123 1.35 21.16 -1.98
N LEU A 124 2.33 20.26 -1.79
CA LEU A 124 3.10 20.21 -0.54
C LEU A 124 3.90 21.51 -0.34
N GLN A 125 4.56 22.00 -1.40
CA GLN A 125 5.30 23.26 -1.34
C GLN A 125 4.36 24.42 -0.97
N ALA A 126 3.17 24.49 -1.59
CA ALA A 126 2.18 25.51 -1.28
C ALA A 126 1.63 25.39 0.14
N GLU A 127 1.37 24.17 0.63
CA GLU A 127 0.93 23.93 2.01
C GLU A 127 1.98 24.40 3.02
N ILE A 128 3.26 24.08 2.83
CA ILE A 128 4.34 24.58 3.69
C ILE A 128 4.41 26.12 3.67
N ALA A 129 4.19 26.73 2.51
CA ALA A 129 4.14 28.18 2.34
C ALA A 129 2.80 28.82 2.79
N GLN A 130 1.82 28.03 3.24
CA GLN A 130 0.47 28.48 3.59
C GLN A 130 -0.25 29.22 2.45
N LEU A 131 -0.04 28.74 1.22
CA LEU A 131 -0.65 29.27 0.01
C LEU A 131 -1.75 28.34 -0.52
N ARG A 132 -2.78 28.93 -1.12
CA ARG A 132 -3.84 28.19 -1.82
C ARG A 132 -3.49 28.07 -3.30
N VAL A 133 -3.65 26.89 -3.89
CA VAL A 133 -3.30 26.64 -5.29
C VAL A 133 -4.55 26.59 -6.15
N PRO A 134 -4.78 27.54 -7.08
CA PRO A 134 -5.90 27.45 -8.00
C PRO A 134 -5.65 26.32 -9.02
N VAL A 135 -6.73 25.70 -9.52
CA VAL A 135 -6.66 24.60 -10.52
C VAL A 135 -5.77 24.95 -11.71
N SER A 136 -5.85 26.19 -12.22
CA SER A 136 -5.04 26.64 -13.36
C SER A 136 -3.53 26.58 -13.06
N SER A 137 -3.11 26.99 -11.87
CA SER A 137 -1.70 26.90 -11.45
C SER A 137 -1.26 25.45 -11.29
N LEU A 138 -2.13 24.59 -10.73
CA LEU A 138 -1.82 23.17 -10.57
C LEU A 138 -1.67 22.45 -11.93
N CYS A 139 -2.45 22.86 -12.94
CA CYS A 139 -2.30 22.36 -14.30
C CYS A 139 -0.93 22.71 -14.90
N ILE A 140 -0.37 23.89 -14.58
CA ILE A 140 0.98 24.26 -15.03
C ILE A 140 2.03 23.40 -14.31
N ALA A 141 1.86 23.18 -13.00
CA ALA A 141 2.77 22.36 -12.21
C ALA A 141 2.87 20.92 -12.73
N ALA A 142 1.77 20.39 -13.26
CA ALA A 142 1.68 19.03 -13.79
C ALA A 142 2.56 18.71 -15.01
N ALA A 143 3.12 19.73 -15.68
CA ALA A 143 3.99 19.55 -16.85
C ALA A 143 3.39 18.69 -17.98
N VAL A 144 2.06 18.77 -18.16
CA VAL A 144 1.31 18.05 -19.21
C VAL A 144 0.22 18.96 -19.78
N PRO A 145 -0.38 18.63 -20.94
CA PRO A 145 -1.51 19.40 -21.48
C PRO A 145 -2.64 19.57 -20.44
N ALA A 146 -3.27 20.73 -20.44
CA ALA A 146 -4.24 21.12 -19.40
C ALA A 146 -5.40 20.12 -19.24
N THR A 147 -5.92 19.56 -20.33
CA THR A 147 -6.99 18.55 -20.28
C THR A 147 -6.54 17.25 -19.60
N THR A 148 -5.27 16.85 -19.79
CA THR A 148 -4.65 15.72 -19.11
C THR A 148 -4.47 16.02 -17.63
N ALA A 149 -4.01 17.23 -17.26
CA ALA A 149 -3.90 17.65 -15.87
C ALA A 149 -5.27 17.66 -15.17
N LEU A 150 -6.32 18.18 -15.79
CA LEU A 150 -7.68 18.18 -15.23
C LEU A 150 -8.19 16.76 -14.96
N ARG A 151 -7.89 15.80 -15.83
CA ARG A 151 -8.21 14.38 -15.60
C ARG A 151 -7.48 13.83 -14.37
N TRP A 152 -6.19 14.14 -14.22
CA TRP A 152 -5.43 13.75 -13.03
C TRP A 152 -5.96 14.39 -11.76
N ILE A 153 -6.27 15.68 -11.76
CA ILE A 153 -6.88 16.37 -10.61
C ILE A 153 -8.19 15.67 -10.21
N LYS A 154 -9.03 15.31 -11.18
CA LYS A 154 -10.26 14.55 -10.93
C LYS A 154 -9.95 13.19 -10.29
N THR A 155 -9.09 12.38 -10.90
CA THR A 155 -8.72 11.04 -10.38
C THR A 155 -8.12 11.11 -8.98
N MET A 156 -7.21 12.05 -8.73
CA MET A 156 -6.55 12.24 -7.43
C MET A 156 -7.55 12.74 -6.36
N THR A 157 -8.54 13.54 -6.75
CA THR A 157 -9.64 13.94 -5.84
C THR A 157 -10.53 12.73 -5.51
N GLU A 158 -10.89 11.92 -6.50
CA GLU A 158 -11.70 10.70 -6.33
C GLU A 158 -11.00 9.65 -5.44
N GLN A 159 -9.66 9.59 -5.50
CA GLN A 159 -8.84 8.74 -4.63
C GLN A 159 -8.62 9.32 -3.22
N GLY A 160 -9.17 10.50 -2.93
CA GLY A 160 -9.02 11.14 -1.62
C GLY A 160 -7.61 11.70 -1.35
N LEU A 161 -6.80 11.91 -2.39
CA LEU A 161 -5.47 12.51 -2.26
C LEU A 161 -5.54 14.03 -2.31
N PHE A 162 -6.48 14.59 -3.09
CA PHE A 162 -6.72 16.03 -3.20
C PHE A 162 -8.09 16.42 -2.65
N VAL A 163 -8.19 17.64 -2.15
CA VAL A 163 -9.44 18.29 -1.75
C VAL A 163 -9.64 19.52 -2.63
N ARG A 164 -10.85 19.67 -3.20
CA ARG A 164 -11.23 20.84 -4.00
C ARG A 164 -12.12 21.76 -3.18
N ARG A 165 -11.78 23.06 -3.17
CA ARG A 165 -12.53 24.11 -2.46
C ARG A 165 -12.89 25.22 -3.44
N ALA A 166 -14.18 25.55 -3.55
CA ALA A 166 -14.59 26.73 -4.30
C ALA A 166 -14.05 28.00 -3.62
N ASP A 167 -13.74 29.03 -4.41
CA ASP A 167 -13.44 30.35 -3.87
C ASP A 167 -14.76 31.03 -3.45
N PRO A 168 -14.91 31.45 -2.18
CA PRO A 168 -16.12 32.13 -1.71
C PRO A 168 -16.35 33.50 -2.37
N HIS A 169 -15.31 34.12 -2.96
CA HIS A 169 -15.42 35.44 -3.59
C HIS A 169 -15.50 35.38 -5.12
N ASP A 170 -15.22 34.22 -5.72
CA ASP A 170 -15.27 34.02 -7.17
C ASP A 170 -15.66 32.57 -7.52
N GLY A 171 -16.93 32.35 -7.87
CA GLY A 171 -17.45 31.02 -8.22
C GLY A 171 -16.78 30.36 -9.44
N ARG A 172 -15.94 31.09 -10.19
CA ARG A 172 -15.16 30.53 -11.31
C ARG A 172 -13.84 29.90 -10.83
N ARG A 173 -13.35 30.31 -9.66
CA ARG A 173 -12.08 29.83 -9.11
C ARG A 173 -12.32 28.65 -8.16
N VAL A 174 -11.53 27.61 -8.39
CA VAL A 174 -11.46 26.45 -7.51
C VAL A 174 -10.01 26.28 -7.08
N PHE A 175 -9.81 26.14 -5.78
CA PHE A 175 -8.52 25.81 -5.18
C PHE A 175 -8.43 24.30 -4.95
N VAL A 176 -7.21 23.79 -5.01
CA VAL A 176 -6.87 22.40 -4.74
C VAL A 176 -5.84 22.39 -3.62
N GLU A 177 -6.03 21.47 -2.69
CA GLU A 177 -5.21 21.28 -1.48
C GLU A 177 -4.93 19.78 -1.33
N LEU A 178 -3.86 19.41 -0.62
CA LEU A 178 -3.66 18.01 -0.22
C LEU A 178 -4.76 17.60 0.77
N ALA A 179 -5.24 16.37 0.65
CA ALA A 179 -5.95 15.75 1.76
C ALA A 179 -4.98 15.55 2.94
N PRO A 180 -5.45 15.62 4.20
CA PRO A 180 -4.57 15.49 5.36
C PRO A 180 -3.68 14.23 5.34
N ALA A 181 -4.26 13.08 4.98
CA ALA A 181 -3.52 11.82 4.87
C ALA A 181 -2.45 11.84 3.75
N ALA A 182 -2.70 12.56 2.65
CA ALA A 182 -1.73 12.72 1.57
C ALA A 182 -0.58 13.65 1.99
N SER A 183 -0.87 14.74 2.72
CA SER A 183 0.17 15.60 3.31
C SER A 183 1.06 14.81 4.27
N ASP A 184 0.46 14.04 5.20
CA ASP A 184 1.21 13.20 6.13
C ASP A 184 2.11 12.18 5.40
N ALA A 185 1.60 11.54 4.35
CA ALA A 185 2.37 10.59 3.54
C ALA A 185 3.54 11.28 2.83
N MET A 186 3.32 12.45 2.23
CA MET A 186 4.38 13.24 1.59
C MET A 186 5.46 13.67 2.60
N ARG A 187 5.06 14.07 3.81
CA ARG A 187 5.99 14.46 4.87
C ARG A 187 6.86 13.30 5.33
N ARG A 188 6.26 12.12 5.48
CA ARG A 188 7.00 10.88 5.77
C ARG A 188 7.94 10.48 4.64
N TYR A 189 7.51 10.59 3.38
CA TYR A 189 8.36 10.35 2.22
C TYR A 189 9.63 11.23 2.27
N PHE A 190 9.49 12.53 2.52
CA PHE A 190 10.64 13.43 2.61
C PHE A 190 11.53 13.14 3.82
N ALA A 191 10.95 12.72 4.94
CA ALA A 191 11.71 12.28 6.11
C ALA A 191 12.54 11.02 5.83
N ASP A 192 12.01 10.08 5.05
CA ASP A 192 12.71 8.84 4.70
C ASP A 192 13.79 9.06 3.64
N VAL A 193 13.53 9.87 2.61
CA VAL A 193 14.54 10.21 1.58
C VAL A 193 15.71 11.01 2.16
N GLY A 194 15.46 11.82 3.19
CA GLY A 194 16.50 12.55 3.91
C GLY A 194 17.35 11.70 4.85
N ARG A 195 16.97 10.45 5.14
CA ARG A 195 17.78 9.55 5.97
C ARG A 195 18.93 9.00 5.13
N PRO A 196 20.20 9.14 5.59
CA PRO A 196 21.31 8.45 4.94
C PRO A 196 21.05 6.94 5.00
N VAL A 197 21.08 6.29 3.84
CA VAL A 197 21.06 4.83 3.77
C VAL A 197 22.34 4.34 4.42
N ALA A 198 22.24 3.66 5.56
CA ALA A 198 23.37 2.94 6.13
C ALA A 198 23.68 1.78 5.17
N VAL A 199 24.74 1.94 4.37
CA VAL A 199 25.32 0.91 3.51
C VAL A 199 26.48 0.26 4.25
#